data_AF-A0A524I0M2-F1
#
_entry.id   AF-A0A524I0M2-F1
#
_cell.length_a   1.000
_cell.length_b   1.000
_cell.length_c   1.000
_cell.angle_alpha   90.00
_cell.angle_beta   90.00
_cell.angle_gamma   90.00
#
_symmetry.space_group_name_H-M   'P 1'
#
loop_
_entity.id
_entity.type
_entity.pdbx_description
1 polymer ?
#
loop_
_entity_poly.entity_id
_entity_poly.type
_entity_poly.pdbx_seq_one_letter_code
_entity_poly.pdbx_strand_id
1 'polypeptide(L)'
;MPEENPRNDAAIESIIEGKKMEAYAEHRTKDMHQCSLCGTVGYRKRPMRPVGTKWICIDCLRSLKETLEGLDQWEAEIQLEKEMSKKIDDTLRV
;
A
#
# COMPACT_ATOMS: atom_id res chain seq x y z
N MET A 1 -39.91 -15.84 -40.65
CA MET A 1 -39.18 -15.99 -39.38
C MET A 1 -37.76 -15.54 -39.66
N PRO A 2 -37.23 -14.49 -39.01
CA PRO A 2 -35.87 -14.07 -39.27
C PRO A 2 -34.92 -15.13 -38.71
N GLU A 3 -33.98 -15.57 -39.54
CA GLU A 3 -32.98 -16.57 -39.19
C GLU A 3 -32.12 -16.06 -38.03
N GLU A 4 -32.18 -16.72 -36.88
CA GLU A 4 -31.25 -16.51 -35.77
C GLU A 4 -29.85 -16.84 -36.27
N ASN A 5 -29.01 -15.80 -36.39
CA ASN A 5 -27.67 -15.93 -36.93
C ASN A 5 -26.75 -16.39 -35.79
N PRO A 6 -26.28 -17.66 -35.77
CA PRO A 6 -25.58 -18.25 -34.62
C PRO A 6 -24.25 -17.53 -34.28
N ARG A 7 -23.74 -16.72 -35.21
CA ARG A 7 -22.59 -15.84 -34.98
C ARG A 7 -22.89 -14.67 -34.05
N ASN A 8 -24.13 -14.17 -34.06
CA ASN A 8 -24.57 -13.10 -33.17
C ASN A 8 -24.76 -13.61 -31.74
N ASP A 9 -25.28 -14.82 -31.59
CA ASP A 9 -25.49 -15.42 -30.26
C ASP A 9 -24.16 -15.71 -29.56
N ALA A 10 -23.19 -16.28 -30.29
CA ALA A 10 -21.83 -16.49 -29.76
C ALA A 10 -21.13 -15.16 -29.39
N ALA A 11 -21.36 -14.08 -30.16
CA ALA A 11 -20.84 -12.76 -29.84
C ALA A 11 -21.51 -12.16 -28.59
N ILE A 12 -22.84 -12.33 -28.45
CA ILE A 12 -23.61 -11.89 -27.29
C ILE A 12 -23.17 -12.66 -26.03
N GLU A 13 -22.99 -13.98 -26.12
CA GLU A 13 -22.49 -14.81 -25.02
C GLU A 13 -21.10 -14.36 -24.56
N SER A 14 -20.18 -14.10 -25.50
CA SER A 14 -18.85 -13.59 -25.18
C SER A 14 -18.89 -12.23 -24.45
N ILE A 15 -19.77 -11.32 -24.88
CA ILE A 15 -19.97 -10.03 -24.20
C ILE A 15 -20.54 -10.24 -22.78
N ILE A 16 -21.48 -11.17 -22.61
CA ILE A 16 -22.06 -11.50 -21.31
C ILE A 16 -21.00 -12.08 -20.37
N GLU A 17 -20.15 -12.97 -20.85
CA GLU A 17 -19.03 -13.52 -20.08
C GLU A 17 -18.02 -12.45 -19.66
N GLY A 18 -17.68 -11.52 -20.57
CA GLY A 18 -16.84 -10.36 -20.25
C GLY A 18 -17.43 -9.53 -19.10
N LYS A 19 -18.71 -9.20 -19.18
CA LYS A 19 -19.40 -8.44 -18.12
C LYS A 19 -19.49 -9.19 -16.78
N LYS A 20 -19.61 -10.52 -16.79
CA LYS A 20 -19.57 -11.33 -15.57
C LYS A 20 -18.19 -11.27 -14.91
N MET A 21 -17.12 -11.30 -15.71
CA MET A 21 -15.75 -11.18 -15.21
C MET A 21 -15.46 -9.80 -14.60
N GLU A 22 -15.96 -8.73 -15.23
CA GLU A 22 -15.88 -7.36 -14.72
C GLU A 22 -16.61 -7.23 -13.37
N ALA A 23 -17.86 -7.69 -13.29
CA ALA A 23 -18.64 -7.66 -12.05
C ALA A 23 -17.99 -8.49 -10.92
N TYR A 24 -17.39 -9.63 -11.25
CA TYR A 24 -16.62 -10.42 -10.30
C TYR A 24 -15.37 -9.67 -9.82
N ALA A 25 -14.62 -9.03 -10.71
CA ALA A 25 -13.46 -8.24 -10.33
C ALA A 25 -13.85 -7.09 -9.38
N GLU A 26 -14.89 -6.32 -9.71
CA GLU A 26 -15.42 -5.23 -8.88
C GLU A 26 -15.91 -5.70 -7.50
N HIS A 27 -16.58 -6.85 -7.44
CA HIS A 27 -17.01 -7.40 -6.16
C HIS A 27 -15.82 -7.81 -5.29
N ARG A 28 -14.77 -8.36 -5.89
CA ARG A 28 -13.61 -8.89 -5.15
C ARG A 28 -12.64 -7.79 -4.75
N THR A 29 -12.58 -6.67 -5.49
CA THR A 29 -11.75 -5.50 -5.15
C THR A 29 -12.27 -4.71 -3.96
N LYS A 30 -13.57 -4.78 -3.64
CA LYS A 30 -14.14 -4.13 -2.43
C LYS A 30 -13.50 -4.63 -1.12
N ASP A 31 -13.12 -5.90 -1.08
CA ASP A 31 -12.45 -6.53 0.07
C ASP A 31 -10.92 -6.51 -0.06
N MET A 32 -10.39 -5.84 -1.10
CA MET A 32 -8.96 -5.74 -1.33
C MET A 32 -8.46 -4.40 -0.79
N HIS A 33 -7.53 -4.49 0.15
CA HIS A 33 -6.83 -3.32 0.65
C HIS A 33 -5.38 -3.38 0.21
N GLN A 34 -4.86 -2.25 -0.25
CA GLN A 34 -3.45 -2.09 -0.57
C GLN A 34 -2.74 -1.46 0.62
N CYS A 35 -1.63 -2.08 1.05
CA CYS A 35 -0.77 -1.48 2.06
C CYS A 35 -0.18 -0.17 1.52
N SER A 36 -0.39 0.93 2.23
CA SER A 36 0.10 2.25 1.83
C SER A 36 1.61 2.44 2.00
N LEU A 37 2.30 1.51 2.66
CA LEU A 37 3.75 1.55 2.85
C LEU A 37 4.51 0.70 1.82
N CYS A 38 4.07 -0.54 1.57
CA CYS A 38 4.79 -1.46 0.68
C CYS A 38 4.02 -1.82 -0.61
N GLY A 39 2.82 -1.29 -0.82
CA GLY A 39 2.01 -1.57 -2.02
C GLY A 39 1.44 -2.99 -2.10
N THR A 40 1.73 -3.85 -1.10
CA THR A 40 1.22 -5.22 -1.06
C THR A 40 -0.30 -5.23 -0.95
N VAL A 41 -0.95 -5.98 -1.82
CA VAL A 41 -2.40 -6.14 -1.83
C VAL A 41 -2.81 -7.32 -0.95
N GLY A 42 -3.71 -7.07 0.01
CA GLY A 42 -4.26 -8.07 0.90
C GLY A 42 -5.46 -8.75 0.26
N TYR A 43 -5.31 -10.01 -0.14
CA TYR A 43 -6.43 -10.82 -0.60
C TYR A 43 -6.96 -11.69 0.54
N ARG A 44 -8.27 -11.63 0.78
CA ARG A 44 -9.10 -12.55 1.60
C ARG A 44 -8.73 -12.79 3.08
N LYS A 45 -7.47 -12.73 3.53
CA LYS A 45 -7.07 -13.14 4.91
C LYS A 45 -5.78 -12.50 5.45
N ARG A 46 -5.17 -11.52 4.77
CA ARG A 46 -3.95 -10.89 5.29
C ARG A 46 -4.34 -9.84 6.33
N PRO A 47 -3.88 -9.91 7.59
CA PRO A 47 -4.24 -8.94 8.61
C PRO A 47 -3.70 -7.57 8.22
N MET A 48 -4.63 -6.66 7.93
CA MET A 48 -4.37 -5.26 7.66
C MET A 48 -5.17 -4.43 8.66
N ARG A 49 -4.61 -3.27 9.04
CA ARG A 49 -5.27 -2.35 9.97
C ARG A 49 -5.48 -1.00 9.27
N PRO A 50 -6.66 -0.36 9.46
CA PRO A 50 -6.83 1.01 9.04
C PRO A 50 -6.05 1.95 9.97
N VAL A 51 -5.31 2.88 9.38
CA VAL A 51 -4.60 3.98 10.05
C VAL A 51 -5.00 5.27 9.34
N GLY A 52 -5.96 5.99 9.91
CA GLY A 52 -6.65 7.09 9.23
C GLY A 52 -7.42 6.58 8.00
N THR A 53 -7.17 7.17 6.84
CA THR A 53 -7.76 6.77 5.54
C THR A 53 -6.96 5.69 4.81
N LYS A 54 -5.83 5.26 5.38
CA LYS A 54 -4.88 4.33 4.76
C LYS A 54 -4.98 2.94 5.38
N TRP A 55 -4.70 1.92 4.59
CA TRP A 55 -4.56 0.54 5.07
C TRP A 55 -3.08 0.17 5.17
N ILE A 56 -2.68 -0.49 6.26
CA ILE A 56 -1.29 -0.92 6.47
C ILE A 56 -1.28 -2.41 6.84
N CYS A 57 -0.41 -3.18 6.19
CA CYS A 57 -0.24 -4.60 6.51
C CYS A 57 0.48 -4.80 7.85
N ILE A 58 0.24 -5.95 8.49
CA ILE A 58 0.88 -6.29 9.77
C ILE A 58 2.42 -6.25 9.70
N ASP A 59 3.01 -6.63 8.56
CA ASP A 59 4.46 -6.69 8.39
C ASP A 59 5.07 -5.29 8.46
N CYS A 60 4.47 -4.32 7.76
CA CYS A 60 4.91 -2.93 7.84
C CYS A 60 4.64 -2.30 9.21
N LEU A 61 3.56 -2.69 9.90
CA LEU A 61 3.31 -2.22 11.27
C LEU A 61 4.35 -2.74 12.26
N ARG A 62 4.80 -3.99 12.11
CA ARG A 62 5.88 -4.56 12.92
C ARG A 62 7.20 -3.83 12.69
N SER A 63 7.58 -3.65 11.43
CA SER A 63 8.79 -2.91 11.06
C SER A 63 8.74 -1.45 11.55
N LEU A 64 7.58 -0.79 11.45
CA LEU A 64 7.41 0.55 12.00
C LEU A 64 7.57 0.58 13.52
N LYS A 65 7.02 -0.40 14.25
CA LYS A 65 7.20 -0.50 15.71
C LYS A 65 8.68 -0.61 16.07
N GLU A 66 9.41 -1.52 15.42
CA GLU A 66 10.86 -1.71 15.65
C GLU A 66 11.65 -0.46 15.31
N THR A 67 11.29 0.25 14.23
CA THR A 67 11.96 1.50 13.84
C THR A 67 11.72 2.61 14.84
N LEU A 68 10.48 2.74 15.33
CA LEU A 68 10.10 3.79 16.29
C LEU A 68 10.74 3.57 17.67
N GLU A 69 11.07 2.33 18.05
CA GLU A 69 11.78 2.04 19.30
C GLU A 69 13.18 2.68 19.35
N GLY A 70 13.82 2.94 18.20
CA GLY A 70 15.12 3.62 18.11
C GLY A 70 15.07 5.12 17.82
N LEU A 71 13.87 5.71 17.71
CA LEU A 71 13.71 7.07 17.22
C LEU A 71 14.34 8.11 18.15
N ASP A 72 14.11 7.98 19.46
CA ASP A 72 14.64 8.93 20.46
C ASP A 72 16.17 8.94 20.48
N GLN A 73 16.80 7.77 20.32
CA GLN A 73 18.26 7.67 20.24
C GLN A 73 18.77 8.39 18.98
N TRP A 74 18.13 8.17 17.84
CA TRP A 74 18.51 8.82 16.59
C TRP A 74 18.33 10.34 16.66
N GLU A 75 17.26 10.83 17.29
CA GLU A 75 17.07 12.26 17.53
C GLU A 75 18.19 12.86 18.41
N ALA A 76 18.61 12.14 19.44
CA ALA A 76 19.73 12.55 20.29
C ALA A 76 21.05 12.60 19.52
N GLU A 77 21.33 11.60 18.68
CA GLU A 77 22.52 11.55 17.80
C GLU A 77 22.54 12.75 16.85
N ILE A 78 21.42 13.06 16.19
CA ILE A 78 21.28 14.25 15.32
C ILE A 78 21.59 15.54 16.08
N GLN A 79 21.14 15.65 17.33
CA GLN A 79 21.37 16.85 18.13
C GLN A 79 22.83 16.97 18.56
N LEU A 80 23.48 15.87 18.93
CA LEU A 80 24.91 15.82 19.23
C LEU A 80 25.77 16.20 18.02
N GLU A 81 25.42 15.70 16.83
CA GLU A 81 26.11 16.07 15.58
C GLU A 81 26.07 17.58 15.34
N LYS A 82 24.90 18.22 15.53
CA LYS A 82 24.77 19.68 15.39
C LYS A 82 25.64 20.44 16.40
N GLU A 83 25.69 19.98 17.65
CA GLU A 83 26.54 20.60 18.67
C GLU A 83 28.04 20.44 18.36
N MET A 84 28.44 19.27 17.84
CA MET A 84 29.81 19.02 17.40
C MET A 84 30.19 19.93 16.23
N SER A 85 29.34 20.01 15.20
CA SER A 85 29.57 20.93 14.06
C SER A 85 29.74 22.36 14.52
N LYS A 86 28.89 22.84 15.46
CA LYS A 86 29.02 24.19 16.02
C LYS A 86 30.35 24.40 16.73
N LYS A 87 30.78 23.44 17.55
CA LYS A 87 32.07 23.52 18.26
C LYS A 87 33.26 23.52 17.28
N ILE A 88 33.21 22.73 16.21
CA ILE A 88 34.25 22.71 15.18
C ILE A 88 34.32 24.07 14.48
N ASP A 89 33.18 24.63 14.07
CA ASP A 89 33.11 25.95 13.44
C ASP A 89 33.66 27.05 14.35
N ASP A 90 33.33 27.03 15.65
CA ASP A 90 33.85 27.97 16.63
C ASP A 90 35.38 27.85 16.80
N THR A 91 35.92 26.63 16.66
CA THR A 91 37.37 26.37 16.75
C THR A 91 38.12 26.81 15.49
N LEU A 92 37.47 26.75 14.32
CA LEU A 92 38.04 27.14 13.02
C LEU A 92 37.91 28.66 12.73
N ARG A 93 37.14 29.40 13.52
CA ARG A 93 37.00 30.87 13.44
C ARG A 93 38.04 31.64 14.26
N VAL A 94 39.08 30.95 14.76
CA VAL A 94 40.26 31.53 15.41
C VAL A 94 41.35 31.82 14.37
#